data_AF-A0A1L8DCB8-F1
#
_entry.id   AF-A0A1L8DCB8-F1
#
_cell.length_a   1.000
_cell.length_b   1.000
_cell.length_c   1.000
_cell.angle_alpha   90.00
_cell.angle_beta   90.00
_cell.angle_gamma   90.00
#
_symmetry.space_group_name_H-M   'P 1'
#
loop_
_entity.id
_entity.type
_entity.pdbx_description
1 polymer ?
#
loop_
_entity_poly.entity_id
_entity_poly.type
_entity_poly.pdbx_seq_one_letter_code
_entity_poly.pdbx_strand_id
1 'polypeptide(L)'
;MSEGKRKAYYKNPQMKQRKISFLEPGMRGFIATCNFREKECVRECYNILNQYCDTPRNDVKAPEKQNSDAEEEEEEDISKALQKEIDQQKNEKKLNKFNVADTGVPNCTFIATSLDDPVGLGVKIVRDIAATKVQKTKFLLRLIPIEMVCRANLLSITEAVGKLCDKYVLKEPHTFAIIFNKRYNNAIARDDVIKELADVVTAKNPGNKVNLTEPDYSIIVEIIKGMCCIGFLPDYLKLKKYNLLELADVSKNDSKGQTNKVTTTEGKLEDTTKAEDASNETVAKDTVEAIDVEADGAEKSPEGQ
;
A
#
# COMPACT_ATOMS: atom_id res chain seq x y z
N MET A 1 18.86 33.99 50.27
CA MET A 1 18.97 32.76 49.46
C MET A 1 17.60 32.49 48.84
N SER A 2 17.50 32.53 47.51
CA SER A 2 16.24 32.33 46.78
C SER A 2 16.06 30.86 46.42
N GLU A 3 15.06 30.20 46.99
CA GLU A 3 14.65 28.87 46.53
C GLU A 3 13.53 29.01 45.50
N GLY A 4 13.89 28.80 44.24
CA GLY A 4 12.97 28.84 43.10
C GLY A 4 11.96 27.70 43.14
N LYS A 5 10.68 28.03 43.31
CA LYS A 5 9.57 27.08 43.15
C LYS A 5 9.52 26.60 41.70
N ARG A 6 9.79 25.30 41.49
CA ARG A 6 9.64 24.63 40.18
C ARG A 6 8.17 24.72 39.75
N LYS A 7 7.92 25.32 38.59
CA LYS A 7 6.60 25.34 37.95
C LYS A 7 6.25 23.93 37.47
N ALA A 8 5.26 23.30 38.09
CA ALA A 8 4.66 22.07 37.60
C ALA A 8 3.95 22.36 36.26
N TYR A 9 4.41 21.73 35.18
CA TYR A 9 3.72 21.76 33.89
C TYR A 9 2.39 20.99 34.03
N TYR A 10 1.28 21.73 34.12
CA TYR A 10 -0.06 21.17 33.99
C TYR A 10 -0.21 20.60 32.56
N LYS A 11 -0.21 19.28 32.41
CA LYS A 11 -0.67 18.62 31.19
C LYS A 11 -2.19 18.78 31.14
N ASN A 12 -2.69 19.48 30.12
CA ASN A 12 -4.12 19.67 29.89
C ASN A 12 -4.85 18.31 29.76
N PRO A 13 -5.77 17.95 30.67
CA PRO A 13 -6.48 16.66 30.62
C PRO A 13 -7.51 16.56 29.48
N GLN A 14 -7.70 17.63 28.69
CA GLN A 14 -8.63 17.69 27.55
C GLN A 14 -7.99 17.34 26.19
N MET A 15 -6.69 17.06 26.12
CA MET A 15 -6.09 16.48 24.91
C MET A 15 -6.50 15.00 24.83
N LYS A 16 -7.73 14.71 24.38
CA LYS A 16 -8.15 13.37 23.97
C LYS A 16 -7.08 12.86 23.00
N GLN A 17 -6.27 11.90 23.44
CA GLN A 17 -5.31 11.25 22.56
C GLN A 17 -6.10 10.70 21.38
N ARG A 18 -5.73 11.17 20.18
CA ARG A 18 -6.39 10.76 18.95
C ARG A 18 -6.20 9.25 18.84
N LYS A 19 -7.29 8.48 18.90
CA LYS A 19 -7.24 7.01 18.81
C LYS A 19 -6.59 6.65 17.47
N ILE A 20 -5.39 6.10 17.52
CA ILE A 20 -4.68 5.62 16.33
C ILE A 20 -5.41 4.34 15.89
N SER A 21 -5.94 4.35 14.67
CA SER A 21 -6.45 3.15 14.02
C SER A 21 -5.29 2.46 13.31
N PHE A 22 -5.24 1.13 13.37
CA PHE A 22 -4.26 0.33 12.66
C PHE A 22 -4.90 -0.38 11.47
N LEU A 23 -4.06 -0.83 10.53
CA LEU A 23 -4.49 -1.66 9.42
C LEU A 23 -5.00 -3.02 9.92
N GLU A 24 -6.26 -3.33 9.61
CA GLU A 24 -6.96 -4.54 10.04
C GLU A 24 -7.57 -5.31 8.86
N PRO A 25 -7.79 -6.64 9.00
CA PRO A 25 -8.49 -7.42 7.98
C PRO A 25 -9.92 -6.88 7.73
N GLY A 26 -10.40 -7.00 6.49
CA GLY A 26 -11.74 -6.55 6.09
C GLY A 26 -11.85 -5.06 5.75
N MET A 27 -10.78 -4.29 5.97
CA MET A 27 -10.75 -2.90 5.54
C MET A 27 -10.65 -2.80 4.01
N ARG A 28 -11.25 -1.73 3.47
CA ARG A 28 -11.13 -1.28 2.07
C ARG A 28 -10.71 0.18 2.05
N GLY A 29 -10.04 0.64 1.01
CA GLY A 29 -9.45 1.97 1.04
C GLY A 29 -8.36 2.21 0.01
N PHE A 30 -7.35 2.98 0.41
CA PHE A 30 -6.24 3.37 -0.45
C PHE A 30 -4.93 3.22 0.31
N ILE A 31 -3.91 2.66 -0.34
CA ILE A 31 -2.53 2.81 0.10
C ILE A 31 -2.02 4.16 -0.42
N ALA A 32 -1.55 4.98 0.51
CA ALA A 32 -0.92 6.26 0.23
C ALA A 32 0.58 6.17 0.56
N THR A 33 1.43 6.44 -0.43
CA THR A 33 2.89 6.47 -0.22
C THR A 33 3.42 7.89 -0.37
N CYS A 34 4.44 8.24 0.42
CA CYS A 34 5.18 9.51 0.32
C CYS A 34 6.70 9.28 0.45
N ASN A 35 7.52 10.32 0.30
CA ASN A 35 8.96 10.22 0.60
C ASN A 35 9.28 10.69 2.03
N PHE A 36 8.58 11.73 2.47
CA PHE A 36 8.70 12.38 3.77
C PHE A 36 7.40 13.14 4.05
N ARG A 37 7.25 13.67 5.27
CA ARG A 37 6.09 14.47 5.67
C ARG A 37 4.74 13.73 5.53
N GLU A 38 4.64 12.60 6.24
CA GLU A 38 3.44 11.76 6.27
C GLU A 38 2.16 12.53 6.69
N LYS A 39 2.27 13.48 7.63
CA LYS A 39 1.13 14.28 8.08
C LYS A 39 0.54 15.12 6.94
N GLU A 40 1.40 15.72 6.14
CA GLU A 40 1.03 16.48 4.95
C GLU A 40 0.47 15.54 3.86
N CYS A 41 1.10 14.38 3.65
CA CYS A 41 0.61 13.37 2.71
C CYS A 41 -0.83 12.92 3.06
N VAL A 42 -1.12 12.64 4.32
CA VAL A 42 -2.47 12.26 4.78
C VAL A 42 -3.47 13.40 4.57
N ARG A 43 -3.07 14.66 4.79
CA ARG A 43 -3.94 15.82 4.47
C ARG A 43 -4.24 15.90 2.97
N GLU A 44 -3.22 15.73 2.12
CA GLU A 44 -3.41 15.72 0.67
C GLU A 44 -4.31 14.56 0.21
N CYS A 45 -4.18 13.38 0.83
CA CYS A 45 -5.07 12.24 0.58
C CYS A 45 -6.53 12.61 0.85
N TYR A 46 -6.83 13.22 2.00
CA TYR A 46 -8.21 13.63 2.29
C TYR A 46 -8.71 14.69 1.33
N ASN A 47 -7.88 15.68 0.99
CA ASN A 47 -8.28 16.75 0.08
C ASN A 47 -8.64 16.18 -1.31
N ILE A 48 -7.79 15.31 -1.86
CA ILE A 48 -8.05 14.74 -3.18
C ILE A 48 -9.22 13.75 -3.16
N LEU A 49 -9.34 12.91 -2.13
CA LEU A 49 -10.43 11.95 -2.05
C LEU A 49 -11.79 12.66 -1.89
N ASN A 50 -11.87 13.68 -1.01
CA ASN A 50 -13.10 14.44 -0.81
C ASN A 50 -13.50 15.24 -2.06
N GLN A 51 -12.53 15.88 -2.73
CA GLN A 51 -12.80 16.64 -3.96
C GLN A 51 -13.51 15.78 -5.02
N TYR A 52 -13.08 14.54 -5.21
CA TYR A 52 -13.65 13.66 -6.23
C TYR A 52 -14.87 12.86 -5.77
N CYS A 53 -15.07 12.74 -4.45
CA CYS A 53 -16.29 12.15 -3.86
C CYS A 53 -17.48 13.09 -3.90
N ASP A 54 -17.25 14.38 -3.63
CA ASP A 54 -18.31 15.38 -3.56
C ASP A 54 -18.61 15.99 -4.94
N THR A 55 -17.84 15.63 -5.98
CA THR A 55 -18.25 15.89 -7.35
C THR A 55 -19.46 15.01 -7.65
N PRO A 56 -20.67 15.58 -7.86
CA PRO A 56 -21.84 14.78 -8.13
C PRO A 56 -21.58 13.89 -9.35
N ARG A 57 -21.86 12.59 -9.21
CA ARG A 57 -22.12 11.74 -10.37
C ARG A 57 -23.29 12.41 -11.10
N ASN A 58 -23.08 12.94 -12.30
CA ASN A 58 -24.12 13.59 -13.12
C ASN A 58 -25.16 12.60 -13.68
N ASP A 59 -25.46 11.53 -12.94
CA ASP A 59 -26.43 10.52 -13.31
C ASP A 59 -27.48 10.45 -12.19
N VAL A 60 -28.49 11.31 -12.29
CA VAL A 60 -29.91 11.16 -11.93
C VAL A 60 -30.50 12.55 -11.70
N LYS A 61 -31.52 12.87 -12.50
CA LYS A 61 -32.30 14.10 -12.51
C LYS A 61 -32.78 14.47 -11.10
N ALA A 62 -32.44 15.67 -10.65
CA ALA A 62 -33.12 16.31 -9.52
C ALA A 62 -34.60 16.53 -9.87
N PRO A 63 -35.57 16.11 -9.03
CA PRO A 63 -36.93 16.59 -9.17
C PRO A 63 -37.00 18.02 -8.64
N GLU A 64 -37.71 18.84 -9.41
CA GLU A 64 -37.93 20.25 -9.20
C GLU A 64 -38.74 20.53 -7.92
N LYS A 65 -38.47 21.71 -7.34
CA LYS A 65 -39.16 22.29 -6.18
C LYS A 65 -40.65 22.52 -6.48
N GLN A 66 -41.51 22.31 -5.50
CA GLN A 66 -42.76 23.05 -5.37
C GLN A 66 -42.79 23.77 -4.02
N ASN A 67 -42.87 25.10 -4.10
CA ASN A 67 -43.19 26.00 -3.00
C ASN A 67 -44.69 25.97 -2.73
N SER A 68 -45.08 26.08 -1.45
CA SER A 68 -46.33 26.73 -1.06
C SER A 68 -46.15 27.39 0.31
N ASP A 69 -46.41 28.69 0.34
CA ASP A 69 -46.40 29.59 1.49
C ASP A 69 -47.37 29.18 2.61
N ALA A 70 -47.01 29.48 3.85
CA ALA A 70 -47.91 30.01 4.88
C ALA A 70 -47.10 30.71 5.99
N GLU A 71 -47.65 31.84 6.44
CA GLU A 71 -47.05 32.93 7.20
C GLU A 71 -46.92 32.71 8.72
N GLU A 72 -45.97 33.45 9.30
CA GLU A 72 -45.93 34.08 10.64
C GLU A 72 -46.13 33.27 11.93
N GLU A 73 -45.01 32.93 12.57
CA GLU A 73 -44.56 33.30 13.93
C GLU A 73 -43.24 32.54 14.14
N GLU A 74 -42.19 33.11 14.79
CA GLU A 74 -40.90 32.39 14.75
C GLU A 74 -39.54 33.12 14.74
N GLU A 75 -39.30 34.34 15.25
CA GLU A 75 -37.91 34.88 15.24
C GLU A 75 -36.92 34.01 16.06
N GLU A 76 -37.40 33.20 16.99
CA GLU A 76 -36.59 32.16 17.66
C GLU A 76 -36.40 30.87 16.85
N ASP A 77 -37.28 30.57 15.89
CA ASP A 77 -37.23 29.33 15.11
C ASP A 77 -36.33 29.45 13.89
N ILE A 78 -36.16 30.65 13.31
CA ILE A 78 -35.19 30.84 12.23
C ILE A 78 -33.77 30.58 12.76
N SER A 79 -33.44 31.07 13.96
CA SER A 79 -32.14 30.83 14.59
C SER A 79 -31.96 29.35 14.98
N LYS A 80 -33.01 28.68 15.48
CA LYS A 80 -32.97 27.25 15.81
C LYS A 80 -32.95 26.36 14.57
N ALA A 81 -33.63 26.74 13.49
CA ALA A 81 -33.64 26.05 12.20
C ALA A 81 -32.30 26.22 11.49
N LEU A 82 -31.71 27.42 11.50
CA LEU A 82 -30.36 27.66 11.00
C LEU A 82 -29.32 26.91 11.83
N GLN A 83 -29.46 26.86 13.15
CA GLN A 83 -28.57 26.09 14.02
C GLN A 83 -28.73 24.58 13.78
N LYS A 84 -29.96 24.07 13.59
CA LYS A 84 -30.23 22.68 13.19
C LYS A 84 -29.65 22.37 11.82
N GLU A 85 -29.75 23.27 10.84
CA GLU A 85 -29.16 23.09 9.52
C GLU A 85 -27.63 23.14 9.58
N ILE A 86 -27.05 24.06 10.35
CA ILE A 86 -25.61 24.12 10.61
C ILE A 86 -25.13 22.86 11.30
N ASP A 87 -25.86 22.35 12.30
CA ASP A 87 -25.47 21.17 13.05
C ASP A 87 -25.73 19.88 12.26
N GLN A 88 -26.75 19.85 11.40
CA GLN A 88 -26.98 18.80 10.41
C GLN A 88 -25.88 18.79 9.35
N GLN A 89 -25.49 19.94 8.80
CA GLN A 89 -24.33 20.08 7.90
C GLN A 89 -23.02 19.69 8.59
N LYS A 90 -22.82 20.05 9.87
CA LYS A 90 -21.66 19.62 10.66
C LYS A 90 -21.68 18.12 10.95
N ASN A 91 -22.85 17.51 11.09
CA ASN A 91 -23.00 16.08 11.33
C ASN A 91 -22.89 15.25 10.04
N GLU A 92 -23.37 15.76 8.91
CA GLU A 92 -23.13 15.20 7.57
C GLU A 92 -21.62 15.26 7.22
N LYS A 93 -20.94 16.35 7.57
CA LYS A 93 -19.47 16.46 7.50
C LYS A 93 -18.72 15.51 8.46
N LYS A 94 -19.39 14.88 9.43
CA LYS A 94 -18.79 13.98 10.44
C LYS A 94 -18.94 12.50 10.16
N LEU A 95 -19.69 12.07 9.15
CA LEU A 95 -19.51 10.73 8.60
C LEU A 95 -18.20 10.76 7.81
N ASN A 96 -17.07 10.65 8.53
CA ASN A 96 -15.74 10.63 7.93
C ASN A 96 -15.67 9.44 6.97
N LYS A 97 -15.96 9.68 5.69
CA LYS A 97 -15.91 8.70 4.60
C LYS A 97 -14.51 8.09 4.46
N PHE A 98 -13.51 8.79 4.99
CA PHE A 98 -12.11 8.42 4.98
C PHE A 98 -11.49 8.53 6.37
N ASN A 99 -10.77 7.50 6.79
CA ASN A 99 -10.03 7.49 8.05
C ASN A 99 -8.64 6.91 7.83
N VAL A 100 -7.63 7.55 8.40
CA VAL A 100 -6.25 7.05 8.35
C VAL A 100 -6.09 5.89 9.31
N ALA A 101 -5.51 4.82 8.79
CA ALA A 101 -5.04 3.66 9.53
C ALA A 101 -3.52 3.57 9.37
N ASP A 102 -2.84 3.47 10.50
CA ASP A 102 -1.41 3.28 10.56
C ASP A 102 -1.06 1.84 10.14
N THR A 103 -0.13 1.73 9.20
CA THR A 103 0.38 0.43 8.75
C THR A 103 1.57 -0.04 9.59
N GLY A 104 2.15 0.85 10.41
CA GLY A 104 3.37 0.61 11.16
C GLY A 104 4.62 0.52 10.29
N VAL A 105 4.57 1.04 9.05
CA VAL A 105 5.68 1.15 8.11
C VAL A 105 5.83 2.62 7.71
N PRO A 106 7.05 3.19 7.81
CA PRO A 106 7.27 4.59 7.46
C PRO A 106 6.93 4.84 5.99
N ASN A 107 6.43 6.04 5.73
CA ASN A 107 6.08 6.58 4.43
C ASN A 107 4.99 5.81 3.65
N CYS A 108 4.24 4.94 4.34
CA CYS A 108 3.17 4.13 3.78
C CYS A 108 1.98 4.12 4.73
N THR A 109 0.94 4.90 4.43
CA THR A 109 -0.27 4.98 5.24
C THR A 109 -1.45 4.35 4.51
N PHE A 110 -2.43 3.84 5.25
CA PHE A 110 -3.66 3.35 4.67
C PHE A 110 -4.80 4.33 4.96
N ILE A 111 -5.58 4.66 3.94
CA ILE A 111 -6.77 5.51 4.08
C ILE A 111 -7.97 4.60 3.91
N ALA A 112 -8.54 4.17 5.03
CA ALA A 112 -9.75 3.36 5.09
C ALA A 112 -10.94 4.16 4.56
N THR A 113 -11.82 3.51 3.80
CA THR A 113 -13.05 4.13 3.32
C THR A 113 -14.27 3.30 3.59
N SER A 114 -15.38 3.99 3.89
CA SER A 114 -16.70 3.38 3.96
C SER A 114 -17.37 3.29 2.58
N LEU A 115 -16.78 3.84 1.52
CA LEU A 115 -17.32 3.82 0.17
C LEU A 115 -17.32 2.42 -0.43
N ASP A 116 -18.37 2.08 -1.20
CA ASP A 116 -18.51 0.76 -1.81
C ASP A 116 -17.50 0.48 -2.93
N ASP A 117 -17.11 1.51 -3.68
CA ASP A 117 -16.20 1.40 -4.82
C ASP A 117 -14.97 2.32 -4.67
N PRO A 118 -13.93 1.88 -3.93
CA PRO A 118 -12.67 2.61 -3.85
C PRO A 118 -11.91 2.61 -5.19
N VAL A 119 -12.03 1.56 -6.00
CA VAL A 119 -11.30 1.42 -7.27
C VAL A 119 -11.80 2.43 -8.29
N GLY A 120 -13.11 2.56 -8.48
CA GLY A 120 -13.68 3.54 -9.40
C GLY A 120 -13.29 4.97 -9.06
N LEU A 121 -13.28 5.33 -7.77
CA LEU A 121 -12.81 6.64 -7.31
C LEU A 121 -11.33 6.86 -7.63
N GLY A 122 -10.48 5.88 -7.31
CA GLY A 122 -9.05 5.97 -7.57
C GLY A 122 -8.75 6.10 -9.07
N VAL A 123 -9.39 5.26 -9.90
CA VAL A 123 -9.31 5.31 -11.37
C VAL A 123 -9.71 6.68 -11.89
N LYS A 124 -10.81 7.27 -11.40
CA LYS A 124 -11.26 8.61 -11.78
C LYS A 124 -10.19 9.67 -11.47
N ILE A 125 -9.60 9.61 -10.28
CA ILE A 125 -8.55 10.55 -9.86
C ILE A 125 -7.32 10.45 -10.77
N VAL A 126 -6.81 9.24 -11.00
CA VAL A 126 -5.59 9.06 -11.80
C VAL A 126 -5.81 9.37 -13.26
N ARG A 127 -6.98 9.03 -13.83
CA ARG A 127 -7.33 9.36 -15.22
C ARG A 127 -7.49 10.86 -15.43
N ASP A 128 -8.12 11.56 -14.49
CA ASP A 128 -8.25 13.03 -14.55
C ASP A 128 -6.89 13.73 -14.48
N ILE A 129 -5.99 13.30 -13.59
CA ILE A 129 -4.61 13.83 -13.53
C ILE A 129 -3.85 13.47 -14.81
N ALA A 130 -4.02 12.25 -15.32
CA ALA A 130 -3.37 11.83 -16.56
C ALA A 130 -3.83 12.64 -17.78
N ALA A 131 -5.11 13.05 -17.82
CA ALA A 131 -5.69 13.84 -18.90
C ALA A 131 -5.35 15.33 -18.78
N THR A 132 -5.51 15.91 -17.59
CA THR A 132 -5.28 17.34 -17.35
C THR A 132 -3.80 17.70 -17.24
N LYS A 133 -2.94 16.73 -16.88
CA LYS A 133 -1.53 16.93 -16.55
C LYS A 133 -1.29 17.96 -15.43
N VAL A 134 -2.31 18.22 -14.61
CA VAL A 134 -2.20 19.16 -13.48
C VAL A 134 -1.76 18.41 -12.24
N GLN A 135 -0.66 18.83 -11.64
CA GLN A 135 -0.19 18.30 -10.37
C GLN A 135 -1.11 18.76 -9.23
N LYS A 136 -1.90 17.83 -8.68
CA LYS A 136 -2.84 18.10 -7.57
C LYS A 136 -2.25 17.84 -6.17
N THR A 137 -1.10 17.17 -6.09
CA THR A 137 -0.47 16.76 -4.83
C THR A 137 1.03 17.08 -4.84
N LYS A 138 1.64 17.23 -3.66
CA LYS A 138 3.09 17.48 -3.53
C LYS A 138 3.80 16.37 -2.74
N PHE A 139 3.15 15.83 -1.71
CA PHE A 139 3.69 14.79 -0.84
C PHE A 139 3.10 13.41 -1.13
N LEU A 140 1.83 13.35 -1.55
CA LEU A 140 1.20 12.10 -1.98
C LEU A 140 1.76 11.67 -3.33
N LEU A 141 2.57 10.61 -3.31
CA LEU A 141 3.19 10.02 -4.50
C LEU A 141 2.26 9.08 -5.20
N ARG A 142 1.82 8.01 -4.50
CA ARG A 142 0.94 6.99 -5.06
C ARG A 142 -0.31 6.89 -4.23
N LEU A 143 -1.44 6.77 -4.91
CA LEU A 143 -2.74 6.52 -4.32
C LEU A 143 -3.29 5.24 -4.94
N ILE A 144 -3.04 4.10 -4.30
CA ILE A 144 -3.35 2.77 -4.84
C ILE A 144 -4.66 2.29 -4.20
N PRO A 145 -5.75 2.11 -4.96
CA PRO A 145 -7.01 1.62 -4.41
C PRO A 145 -6.90 0.15 -4.01
N ILE A 146 -7.49 -0.19 -2.86
CA ILE A 146 -7.50 -1.51 -2.27
C ILE A 146 -8.95 -1.89 -1.96
N GLU A 147 -9.38 -3.04 -2.45
CA GLU A 147 -10.75 -3.54 -2.23
C GLU A 147 -10.82 -4.40 -0.98
N MET A 148 -9.79 -5.19 -0.70
CA MET A 148 -9.78 -6.08 0.45
C MET A 148 -8.43 -6.12 1.12
N VAL A 149 -8.45 -6.14 2.45
CA VAL A 149 -7.30 -6.37 3.30
C VAL A 149 -7.50 -7.70 4.02
N CYS A 150 -6.49 -8.56 4.01
CA CYS A 150 -6.50 -9.85 4.69
C CYS A 150 -5.18 -10.09 5.44
N ARG A 151 -5.08 -11.20 6.16
CA ARG A 151 -3.81 -11.61 6.79
C ARG A 151 -2.82 -12.05 5.71
N ALA A 152 -1.54 -11.77 5.93
CA ALA A 152 -0.46 -12.17 5.01
C ALA A 152 -0.13 -13.66 5.15
N ASN A 153 -1.03 -14.53 4.67
CA ASN A 153 -0.84 -15.97 4.53
C ASN A 153 -1.33 -16.39 3.12
N LEU A 154 -0.83 -17.49 2.58
CA LEU A 154 -1.16 -17.88 1.20
C LEU A 154 -2.66 -18.21 1.04
N LEU A 155 -3.25 -18.84 2.05
CA LEU A 155 -4.64 -19.28 2.05
C LEU A 155 -5.62 -18.09 2.02
N SER A 156 -5.51 -17.13 2.95
CA SER A 156 -6.40 -15.96 2.96
C SER A 156 -6.17 -15.03 1.78
N ILE A 157 -4.95 -14.94 1.24
CA ILE A 157 -4.68 -14.19 0.00
C ILE A 157 -5.43 -14.82 -1.17
N THR A 158 -5.35 -16.15 -1.29
CA THR A 158 -6.02 -16.91 -2.37
C THR A 158 -7.53 -16.81 -2.29
N GLU A 159 -8.11 -16.98 -1.10
CA GLU A 159 -9.56 -16.79 -0.89
C GLU A 159 -9.99 -15.36 -1.21
N ALA A 160 -9.19 -14.36 -0.83
CA ALA A 160 -9.48 -12.97 -1.09
C ALA A 160 -9.46 -12.66 -2.59
N VAL A 161 -8.42 -13.08 -3.32
CA VAL A 161 -8.36 -12.92 -4.77
C VAL A 161 -9.48 -13.67 -5.45
N GLY A 162 -9.79 -14.90 -5.03
CA GLY A 162 -10.88 -15.70 -5.58
C GLY A 162 -12.24 -14.98 -5.55
N LYS A 163 -12.56 -14.28 -4.45
CA LYS A 163 -13.78 -13.45 -4.33
C LYS A 163 -13.77 -12.25 -5.27
N LEU A 164 -12.62 -11.60 -5.47
CA LEU A 164 -12.50 -10.49 -6.40
C LEU A 164 -12.54 -10.96 -7.87
N CYS A 165 -12.04 -12.15 -8.16
CA CYS A 165 -12.13 -12.75 -9.48
C CYS A 165 -13.59 -12.92 -9.93
N ASP A 166 -14.47 -13.31 -9.01
CA ASP A 166 -15.91 -13.46 -9.29
C ASP A 166 -16.56 -12.15 -9.76
N LYS A 167 -16.01 -11.00 -9.33
CA LYS A 167 -16.48 -9.67 -9.73
C LYS A 167 -15.90 -9.21 -11.06
N TYR A 168 -14.62 -9.47 -11.34
CA TYR A 168 -13.90 -8.85 -12.47
C TYR A 168 -13.63 -9.76 -13.66
N VAL A 169 -13.37 -11.06 -13.45
CA VAL A 169 -12.81 -11.94 -14.51
C VAL A 169 -13.61 -13.22 -14.73
N LEU A 170 -14.75 -13.36 -14.05
CA LEU A 170 -15.63 -14.53 -14.17
C LEU A 170 -16.48 -14.50 -15.45
N LYS A 171 -17.00 -13.33 -15.83
CA LYS A 171 -17.98 -13.19 -16.93
C LYS A 171 -17.33 -13.23 -18.30
N GLU A 172 -16.21 -12.53 -18.45
CA GLU A 172 -15.51 -12.35 -19.71
C GLU A 172 -14.02 -12.67 -19.54
N PRO A 173 -13.37 -13.22 -20.58
CA PRO A 173 -11.94 -13.49 -20.55
C PRO A 173 -11.16 -12.17 -20.58
N HIS A 174 -10.27 -11.99 -19.62
CA HIS A 174 -9.42 -10.81 -19.51
C HIS A 174 -7.94 -11.16 -19.45
N THR A 175 -7.12 -10.19 -19.84
CA THR A 175 -5.68 -10.25 -19.61
C THR A 175 -5.32 -9.68 -18.24
N PHE A 176 -4.40 -10.32 -17.53
CA PHE A 176 -4.02 -9.89 -16.18
C PHE A 176 -2.52 -9.94 -15.92
N ALA A 177 -2.06 -9.11 -14.98
CA ALA A 177 -0.72 -9.18 -14.41
C ALA A 177 -0.81 -9.18 -12.88
N ILE A 178 0.01 -10.00 -12.23
CA ILE A 178 0.11 -10.01 -10.77
C ILE A 178 1.29 -9.12 -10.36
N ILE A 179 1.00 -8.06 -9.61
CA ILE A 179 1.99 -7.12 -9.10
C ILE A 179 2.20 -7.38 -7.61
N PHE A 180 3.26 -8.12 -7.30
CA PHE A 180 3.64 -8.44 -5.93
C PHE A 180 4.65 -7.43 -5.38
N ASN A 181 4.31 -6.81 -4.25
CA ASN A 181 5.19 -5.97 -3.44
C ASN A 181 5.14 -6.42 -1.97
N LYS A 182 6.25 -6.28 -1.24
CA LYS A 182 6.27 -6.52 0.20
C LYS A 182 7.06 -5.46 0.94
N ARG A 183 6.59 -5.10 2.14
CA ARG A 183 7.18 -4.15 3.07
C ARG A 183 7.22 -4.79 4.45
N TYR A 184 8.42 -4.87 5.03
CA TYR A 184 8.60 -5.35 6.41
C TYR A 184 8.02 -6.77 6.61
N ASN A 185 8.15 -7.64 5.59
CA ASN A 185 7.72 -9.03 5.62
C ASN A 185 8.78 -9.92 4.98
N ASN A 186 9.18 -10.97 5.69
CA ASN A 186 10.11 -11.99 5.20
C ASN A 186 9.47 -13.40 5.10
N ALA A 187 8.22 -13.54 5.54
CA ALA A 187 7.55 -14.84 5.64
C ALA A 187 6.93 -15.31 4.32
N ILE A 188 6.51 -14.37 3.46
CA ILE A 188 5.82 -14.70 2.21
C ILE A 188 6.78 -14.58 1.02
N ALA A 189 6.94 -15.69 0.31
CA ALA A 189 7.70 -15.76 -0.93
C ALA A 189 6.88 -15.22 -2.11
N ARG A 190 7.56 -14.51 -3.00
CA ARG A 190 6.94 -13.87 -4.17
C ARG A 190 6.37 -14.92 -5.14
N ASP A 191 7.19 -15.92 -5.47
CA ASP A 191 6.89 -16.85 -6.55
C ASP A 191 5.72 -17.78 -6.19
N ASP A 192 5.65 -18.20 -4.93
CA ASP A 192 4.54 -19.00 -4.41
C ASP A 192 3.20 -18.27 -4.57
N VAL A 193 3.16 -16.98 -4.20
CA VAL A 193 1.94 -16.16 -4.34
C VAL A 193 1.59 -15.93 -5.81
N ILE A 194 2.57 -15.62 -6.66
CA ILE A 194 2.31 -15.39 -8.09
C ILE A 194 1.75 -16.66 -8.74
N LYS A 195 2.35 -17.81 -8.47
CA LYS A 195 1.93 -19.10 -9.02
C LYS A 195 0.51 -19.44 -8.58
N GLU A 196 0.25 -19.45 -7.28
CA GLU A 196 -1.06 -19.79 -6.72
C GLU A 196 -2.16 -18.87 -7.25
N LEU A 197 -1.91 -17.56 -7.31
CA LEU A 197 -2.89 -16.61 -7.82
C LEU A 197 -3.13 -16.74 -9.33
N ALA A 198 -2.11 -17.07 -10.12
CA ALA A 198 -2.28 -17.33 -11.54
C ALA A 198 -3.17 -18.57 -11.77
N ASP A 199 -2.97 -19.61 -10.99
CA ASP A 199 -3.79 -20.83 -11.03
C ASP A 199 -5.25 -20.51 -10.65
N VAL A 200 -5.48 -19.70 -9.61
CA VAL A 200 -6.81 -19.28 -9.17
C VAL A 200 -7.54 -18.46 -10.23
N VAL A 201 -6.88 -17.48 -10.85
CA VAL A 201 -7.48 -16.63 -11.89
C VAL A 201 -7.84 -17.45 -13.13
N THR A 202 -6.98 -18.39 -13.51
CA THR A 202 -7.20 -19.28 -14.66
C THR A 202 -8.27 -20.33 -14.37
N ALA A 203 -8.34 -20.84 -13.14
CA ALA A 203 -9.38 -21.77 -12.71
C ALA A 203 -10.78 -21.13 -12.69
N LYS A 204 -10.87 -19.83 -12.36
CA LYS A 204 -12.14 -19.08 -12.39
C LYS A 204 -12.68 -18.87 -13.79
N ASN A 205 -11.79 -18.61 -14.76
CA ASN A 205 -12.15 -18.54 -16.17
C ASN A 205 -10.92 -18.93 -17.03
N PRO A 206 -10.95 -20.09 -17.71
CA PRO A 206 -9.83 -20.57 -18.53
C PRO A 206 -9.45 -19.66 -19.70
N GLY A 207 -10.31 -18.73 -20.08
CA GLY A 207 -10.01 -17.73 -21.11
C GLY A 207 -9.10 -16.60 -20.63
N ASN A 208 -8.88 -16.45 -19.32
CA ASN A 208 -7.98 -15.45 -18.75
C ASN A 208 -6.52 -15.75 -19.13
N LYS A 209 -5.77 -14.71 -19.51
CA LYS A 209 -4.37 -14.87 -19.94
C LYS A 209 -3.45 -13.90 -19.22
N VAL A 210 -2.24 -14.36 -18.90
CA VAL A 210 -1.22 -13.51 -18.32
C VAL A 210 -0.66 -12.56 -19.39
N ASN A 211 -0.67 -11.26 -19.11
CA ASN A 211 0.00 -10.24 -19.92
C ASN A 211 0.74 -9.27 -19.00
N LEU A 212 2.07 -9.34 -18.95
CA LEU A 212 2.89 -8.53 -18.04
C LEU A 212 3.18 -7.11 -18.56
N THR A 213 2.79 -6.80 -19.80
CA THR A 213 3.10 -5.52 -20.45
C THR A 213 1.86 -4.62 -20.49
N GLU A 214 0.75 -5.13 -20.99
CA GLU A 214 -0.51 -4.38 -21.11
C GLU A 214 -1.71 -5.23 -20.68
N PRO A 215 -1.84 -5.54 -19.39
CA PRO A 215 -3.00 -6.26 -18.87
C PRO A 215 -4.25 -5.36 -18.82
N ASP A 216 -5.43 -5.96 -18.99
CA ASP A 216 -6.71 -5.31 -18.69
C ASP A 216 -6.80 -4.99 -17.19
N TYR A 217 -6.40 -5.94 -16.34
CA TYR A 217 -6.35 -5.78 -14.89
C TYR A 217 -4.99 -6.13 -14.30
N SER A 218 -4.45 -5.24 -13.48
CA SER A 218 -3.32 -5.55 -12.60
C SER A 218 -3.83 -5.93 -11.22
N ILE A 219 -3.57 -7.16 -10.81
CA ILE A 219 -3.87 -7.68 -9.47
C ILE A 219 -2.74 -7.24 -8.55
N ILE A 220 -2.99 -6.21 -7.75
CA ILE A 220 -2.04 -5.70 -6.78
C ILE A 220 -2.09 -6.58 -5.55
N VAL A 221 -0.93 -7.07 -5.12
CA VAL A 221 -0.73 -7.80 -3.88
C VAL A 221 0.37 -7.10 -3.11
N GLU A 222 -0.02 -6.21 -2.20
CA GLU A 222 0.92 -5.45 -1.38
C GLU A 222 0.91 -5.98 0.06
N ILE A 223 1.98 -6.68 0.44
CA ILE A 223 2.16 -7.18 1.80
C ILE A 223 2.81 -6.10 2.66
N ILE A 224 2.17 -5.75 3.77
CA ILE A 224 2.69 -4.78 4.74
C ILE A 224 2.69 -5.45 6.11
N LYS A 225 3.88 -5.79 6.63
CA LYS A 225 4.05 -6.56 7.87
C LYS A 225 3.25 -7.87 7.82
N GLY A 226 2.26 -8.04 8.69
CA GLY A 226 1.40 -9.23 8.75
C GLY A 226 0.09 -9.12 7.96
N MET A 227 -0.07 -8.07 7.15
CA MET A 227 -1.29 -7.76 6.41
C MET A 227 -1.03 -7.80 4.90
N CYS A 228 -2.03 -8.18 4.11
CA CYS A 228 -2.00 -8.16 2.66
C CYS A 228 -3.14 -7.30 2.13
N CYS A 229 -2.80 -6.32 1.31
CA CYS A 229 -3.73 -5.41 0.65
C CYS A 229 -3.88 -5.81 -0.82
N ILE A 230 -5.10 -6.06 -1.25
CA ILE A 230 -5.41 -6.59 -2.59
C ILE A 230 -6.33 -5.62 -3.34
N GLY A 231 -6.01 -5.36 -4.61
CA GLY A 231 -6.84 -4.55 -5.51
C GLY A 231 -6.74 -5.00 -6.96
N PHE A 232 -7.86 -4.95 -7.69
CA PHE A 232 -7.91 -5.20 -9.14
C PHE A 232 -7.96 -3.85 -9.85
N LEU A 233 -6.84 -3.45 -10.44
CA LEU A 233 -6.69 -2.10 -10.97
C LEU A 233 -6.58 -2.10 -12.51
N PRO A 234 -7.49 -1.40 -13.21
CA PRO A 234 -7.38 -1.26 -14.65
C PRO A 234 -6.24 -0.31 -15.02
N ASP A 235 -5.60 -0.55 -16.16
CA ASP A 235 -4.58 0.33 -16.74
C ASP A 235 -3.39 0.67 -15.80
N TYR A 236 -3.14 -0.13 -14.75
CA TYR A 236 -2.18 0.23 -13.69
C TYR A 236 -0.78 0.56 -14.19
N LEU A 237 -0.25 -0.24 -15.12
CA LEU A 237 1.06 0.00 -15.72
C LEU A 237 1.05 1.24 -16.63
N LYS A 238 -0.02 1.43 -17.42
CA LYS A 238 -0.23 2.58 -18.31
C LYS A 238 -0.36 3.89 -17.52
N LEU A 239 -1.01 3.83 -16.36
CA LEU A 239 -1.22 4.94 -15.43
C LEU A 239 -0.07 5.08 -14.42
N LYS A 240 1.16 4.75 -14.84
CA LYS A 240 2.42 4.92 -14.09
C LYS A 240 2.32 4.39 -12.65
N LYS A 241 1.72 3.20 -12.46
CA LYS A 241 1.53 2.55 -11.16
C LYS A 241 0.78 3.43 -10.15
N TYR A 242 -0.14 4.25 -10.65
CA TYR A 242 -0.93 5.21 -9.88
C TYR A 242 -0.07 6.23 -9.11
N ASN A 243 1.10 6.58 -9.68
CA ASN A 243 1.94 7.65 -9.18
C ASN A 243 1.41 9.00 -9.67
N LEU A 244 0.75 9.75 -8.79
CA LEU A 244 0.12 11.02 -9.08
C LEU A 244 1.12 12.09 -9.55
N LEU A 245 2.35 12.07 -9.01
CA LEU A 245 3.38 13.01 -9.42
C LEU A 245 3.90 12.68 -10.83
N GLU A 246 4.20 11.42 -11.10
CA GLU A 246 4.68 11.01 -12.42
C GLU A 246 3.61 11.18 -13.52
N LEU A 247 2.32 11.07 -13.17
CA LEU A 247 1.21 11.28 -14.10
C LEU A 247 1.05 12.74 -14.54
N ALA A 248 1.28 13.67 -13.60
CA ALA A 248 1.24 15.10 -13.86
C ALA A 248 2.50 15.63 -14.56
N ASP A 249 3.63 14.93 -14.43
CA ASP A 249 4.88 15.34 -15.05
C ASP A 249 4.83 15.19 -16.59
N VAL A 250 4.82 16.34 -17.27
CA VAL A 250 4.80 16.48 -18.72
C VAL A 250 6.18 16.19 -19.34
N SER A 251 7.24 16.16 -18.55
CA SER A 251 8.63 16.25 -19.05
C SER A 251 9.24 14.95 -19.60
N LYS A 252 8.51 13.83 -19.67
CA LYS A 252 9.12 12.51 -20.01
C LYS A 252 8.40 11.63 -21.04
N ASN A 253 7.33 12.07 -21.69
CA ASN A 253 6.46 11.12 -22.40
C ASN A 253 6.54 11.06 -23.93
N ASP A 254 7.37 11.86 -24.61
CA ASP A 254 7.56 11.72 -26.06
C ASP A 254 9.01 11.39 -26.42
N SER A 255 9.54 10.24 -25.99
CA SER A 255 10.76 9.62 -26.56
C SER A 255 11.07 8.24 -25.96
N LYS A 256 10.91 7.19 -26.79
CA LYS A 256 11.61 5.88 -26.78
C LYS A 256 11.18 4.89 -25.68
N GLY A 257 10.85 3.63 -25.95
CA GLY A 257 11.34 2.74 -27.00
C GLY A 257 12.66 2.06 -26.57
N GLN A 258 12.54 0.87 -25.95
CA GLN A 258 13.57 -0.14 -25.66
C GLN A 258 14.85 0.27 -24.88
N THR A 259 15.03 -0.28 -23.68
CA THR A 259 15.86 -1.49 -23.43
C THR A 259 16.01 -1.75 -21.92
N ASN A 260 15.77 -3.00 -21.54
CA ASN A 260 16.04 -3.52 -20.20
C ASN A 260 17.54 -3.44 -19.89
N LYS A 261 17.89 -2.85 -18.73
CA LYS A 261 19.12 -3.20 -18.02
C LYS A 261 18.73 -3.60 -16.61
N VAL A 262 18.78 -4.91 -16.39
CA VAL A 262 18.69 -5.58 -15.10
C VAL A 262 19.91 -5.15 -14.30
N THR A 263 19.70 -4.49 -13.15
CA THR A 263 20.74 -4.28 -12.15
C THR A 263 20.45 -5.21 -10.98
N THR A 264 21.11 -6.36 -11.00
CA THR A 264 21.33 -7.23 -9.85
C THR A 264 22.29 -6.51 -8.91
N THR A 265 21.87 -6.21 -7.68
CA THR A 265 22.77 -5.80 -6.60
C THR A 265 22.87 -6.95 -5.60
N GLU A 266 23.84 -7.84 -5.85
CA GLU A 266 24.47 -8.64 -4.81
C GLU A 266 25.55 -7.75 -4.15
N GLY A 267 25.43 -7.53 -2.85
CA GLY A 267 26.48 -6.94 -2.05
C GLY A 267 27.37 -8.04 -1.48
N LYS A 268 28.63 -8.12 -1.94
CA LYS A 268 29.71 -8.80 -1.22
C LYS A 268 30.87 -7.84 -1.02
N LEU A 269 31.39 -7.93 0.20
CA LEU A 269 32.37 -7.11 0.89
C LEU A 269 33.55 -6.65 0.06
N GLU A 270 33.94 -5.40 0.34
CA GLU A 270 35.19 -4.76 -0.07
C GLU A 270 36.41 -5.47 0.55
N ASP A 271 37.39 -5.74 -0.30
CA ASP A 271 38.78 -6.01 0.04
C ASP A 271 39.57 -4.70 -0.15
N THR A 272 40.42 -4.37 0.80
CA THR A 272 41.34 -3.22 0.71
C THR A 272 42.76 -3.76 0.73
N THR A 273 43.35 -3.85 -0.46
CA THR A 273 44.78 -4.07 -0.67
C THR A 273 45.59 -2.83 -0.31
N LYS A 274 46.68 -3.03 0.44
CA LYS A 274 47.87 -2.16 0.40
C LYS A 274 49.10 -3.03 0.19
N ALA A 275 49.96 -2.53 -0.69
CA ALA A 275 51.05 -3.20 -1.37
C ALA A 275 52.39 -3.16 -0.61
N GLU A 276 53.38 -3.81 -1.26
CA GLU A 276 54.85 -3.67 -1.13
C GLU A 276 55.51 -4.49 -0.01
N ASP A 277 56.67 -5.14 -0.18
CA ASP A 277 57.55 -5.54 -1.28
C ASP A 277 58.66 -6.43 -0.64
N ALA A 278 59.52 -7.05 -1.45
CA ALA A 278 60.85 -7.60 -1.13
C ALA A 278 61.01 -9.09 -0.71
N SER A 279 61.55 -9.84 -1.67
CA SER A 279 62.57 -10.91 -1.61
C SER A 279 63.23 -11.24 -0.25
N ASN A 280 63.39 -12.53 0.08
CA ASN A 280 64.70 -13.24 -0.05
C ASN A 280 64.60 -14.76 0.25
N GLU A 281 65.60 -15.48 -0.27
CA GLU A 281 65.88 -16.91 -0.24
C GLU A 281 66.14 -17.60 1.13
N THR A 282 66.13 -18.94 1.06
CA THR A 282 66.98 -19.96 1.73
C THR A 282 66.58 -20.71 3.03
N VAL A 283 66.30 -22.02 2.83
CA VAL A 283 66.98 -23.24 3.35
C VAL A 283 67.01 -23.60 4.86
N ALA A 284 66.78 -24.91 5.10
CA ALA A 284 67.17 -25.79 6.24
C ALA A 284 66.34 -25.70 7.54
N LYS A 285 66.16 -26.74 8.37
CA LYS A 285 66.31 -28.21 8.39
C LYS A 285 65.84 -28.64 9.80
N ASP A 286 65.37 -29.89 9.94
CA ASP A 286 65.35 -30.71 11.17
C ASP A 286 64.48 -30.17 12.35
N THR A 287 63.79 -30.95 13.18
CA THR A 287 63.95 -32.35 13.61
C THR A 287 62.66 -32.81 14.30
N VAL A 288 62.45 -34.13 14.23
CA VAL A 288 61.51 -35.00 14.96
C VAL A 288 61.31 -34.71 16.45
N GLU A 289 60.09 -34.97 16.94
CA GLU A 289 59.88 -35.91 18.05
C GLU A 289 58.47 -36.52 17.97
N ALA A 290 58.43 -37.85 17.99
CA ALA A 290 57.25 -38.69 18.03
C ALA A 290 57.07 -39.20 19.45
N ILE A 291 55.83 -39.29 19.94
CA ILE A 291 55.42 -40.29 20.94
C ILE A 291 54.02 -40.80 20.57
N ASP A 292 53.97 -42.10 20.30
CA ASP A 292 52.83 -43.00 20.10
C ASP A 292 51.84 -42.96 21.30
N VAL A 293 50.59 -43.43 21.23
CA VAL A 293 50.23 -44.86 21.37
C VAL A 293 48.71 -45.03 21.15
N GLU A 294 48.40 -45.99 20.27
CA GLU A 294 47.23 -46.91 20.13
C GLU A 294 45.80 -46.32 20.00
N ALA A 295 45.03 -46.59 18.92
CA ALA A 295 44.55 -47.88 18.35
C ALA A 295 43.66 -48.65 19.35
N ASP A 296 42.54 -49.30 19.06
CA ASP A 296 41.65 -49.58 17.93
C ASP A 296 40.48 -50.36 18.60
N GLY A 297 39.31 -50.54 17.98
CA GLY A 297 38.37 -51.55 18.48
C GLY A 297 36.89 -51.46 18.13
N ALA A 298 36.54 -52.09 17.01
CA ALA A 298 35.43 -53.03 16.84
C ALA A 298 33.97 -52.54 16.70
N GLU A 299 33.57 -52.42 15.42
CA GLU A 299 32.42 -53.06 14.74
C GLU A 299 31.40 -53.91 15.55
N LYS A 300 30.09 -53.59 15.45
CA LYS A 300 28.99 -54.43 14.89
C LYS A 300 27.58 -54.03 15.38
N SER A 301 26.65 -53.86 14.42
CA SER A 301 25.19 -54.04 14.56
C SER A 301 24.85 -55.54 14.72
N PRO A 302 23.63 -56.03 15.10
CA PRO A 302 22.31 -55.60 14.64
C PRO A 302 21.13 -55.73 15.66
N GLU A 303 19.92 -55.60 15.11
CA GLU A 303 18.54 -55.66 15.65
C GLU A 303 18.17 -56.81 16.61
N GLY A 304 17.12 -56.58 17.41
CA GLY A 304 16.09 -57.60 17.69
C GLY A 304 15.72 -57.85 19.16
N GLN A 305 14.64 -57.21 19.63
CA GLN A 305 13.46 -57.73 20.37
C GLN A 305 12.80 -56.63 21.20
#